data_AF-A0A969R3F7-F1
#
_entry.id   AF-A0A969R3F7-F1
#
_cell.length_a   1.000
_cell.length_b   1.000
_cell.length_c   1.000
_cell.angle_alpha   90.00
_cell.angle_beta   90.00
_cell.angle_gamma   90.00
#
_symmetry.space_group_name_H-M   'P 1'
#
loop_
_entity.id
_entity.type
_entity.pdbx_description
1 polymer ?
#
loop_
_entity_poly.entity_id
_entity_poly.type
_entity_poly.pdbx_seq_one_letter_code
_entity_poly.pdbx_strand_id
1 'polypeptide(L)'
;MHEIKNIAIDLQWSLTEKRKSKYFPIDLYNLKNNLTYINIGGRKISQLSNEDMFLFLCFHGSKHCWQSLRWICDVAEFIQAHPNLDWQKIETQATELKSQTMLWLTLFLVSDLLATPLPNDLLLKMQTKHRAYLLAQKVYELIFSRNFTQGEDYLFIFRITDSWQGKYLFVTSLLFTPTGKEWKFFKLPNSLTFLYYFIRPFRLIKEYLGASHFSVK
;
A
#
# COMPACT_ATOMS: atom_id res chain seq x y z
N MET A 1 -18.59 -9.37 -14.40
CA MET A 1 -19.10 -10.52 -13.61
C MET A 1 -19.52 -11.58 -14.61
N HIS A 2 -19.09 -12.83 -14.46
CA HIS A 2 -19.49 -13.90 -15.36
C HIS A 2 -20.99 -14.18 -15.15
N GLU A 3 -21.82 -13.82 -16.11
CA GLU A 3 -23.29 -13.75 -15.97
C GLU A 3 -23.92 -15.03 -15.42
N ILE A 4 -23.43 -16.20 -15.83
CA ILE A 4 -23.98 -17.50 -15.40
C ILE A 4 -23.44 -17.97 -14.05
N LYS A 5 -22.20 -17.60 -13.69
CA LYS A 5 -21.50 -18.14 -12.50
C LYS A 5 -21.47 -17.14 -11.35
N ASN A 6 -21.87 -15.90 -11.61
CA ASN A 6 -21.76 -14.77 -10.69
C ASN A 6 -20.33 -14.54 -10.13
N ILE A 7 -19.30 -14.92 -10.90
CA ILE A 7 -17.89 -14.78 -10.52
C ILE A 7 -17.31 -13.52 -11.16
N ALA A 8 -16.73 -12.63 -10.37
CA ALA A 8 -15.89 -11.56 -10.89
C ALA A 8 -14.45 -12.07 -11.04
N ILE A 9 -13.87 -11.88 -12.23
CA ILE A 9 -12.45 -12.16 -12.49
C ILE A 9 -11.75 -10.81 -12.61
N ASP A 10 -10.82 -10.54 -11.72
CA ASP A 10 -9.92 -9.39 -11.81
C ASP A 10 -8.63 -9.81 -12.52
N LEU A 11 -8.37 -9.24 -13.69
CA LEU A 11 -7.22 -9.56 -14.52
C LEU A 11 -6.17 -8.45 -14.38
N GLN A 12 -5.07 -8.78 -13.71
CA GLN A 12 -4.03 -7.81 -13.37
C GLN A 12 -2.78 -8.00 -14.24
N TRP A 13 -2.49 -7.01 -15.08
CA TRP A 13 -1.25 -6.93 -15.89
C TRP A 13 -0.06 -6.39 -15.10
N SER A 14 -0.33 -5.71 -13.98
CA SER A 14 0.61 -5.18 -12.99
C SER A 14 -0.01 -5.24 -11.59
N LEU A 15 0.76 -5.45 -10.52
CA LEU A 15 0.22 -5.47 -9.13
C LEU A 15 -0.31 -4.12 -8.68
N THR A 16 0.05 -3.08 -9.40
CA THR A 16 -0.29 -1.71 -9.06
C THR A 16 -0.34 -0.86 -10.30
N GLU A 17 -1.06 0.26 -10.21
CA GLU A 17 -1.08 1.27 -11.27
C GLU A 17 0.34 1.79 -11.54
N LYS A 18 0.67 2.07 -12.80
CA LYS A 18 1.97 2.66 -13.22
C LYS A 18 2.39 3.90 -12.42
N ARG A 19 1.44 4.61 -11.82
CA ARG A 19 1.70 5.78 -10.96
C ARG A 19 2.25 5.35 -9.60
N LYS A 20 1.63 4.35 -8.99
CA LYS A 20 1.97 3.83 -7.66
C LYS A 20 3.20 2.91 -7.71
N SER A 21 3.44 2.22 -8.82
CA SER A 21 4.63 1.35 -9.01
C SER A 21 5.95 2.11 -8.96
N LYS A 22 5.94 3.43 -9.16
CA LYS A 22 7.18 4.23 -9.16
C LYS A 22 7.76 4.42 -7.77
N TYR A 23 6.94 4.41 -6.73
CA TYR A 23 7.36 4.69 -5.36
C TYR A 23 7.06 3.57 -4.37
N PHE A 24 6.35 2.54 -4.81
CA PHE A 24 6.32 1.24 -4.15
C PHE A 24 7.19 0.26 -4.92
N PRO A 25 8.31 -0.21 -4.34
CA PRO A 25 9.32 -1.02 -5.01
C PRO A 25 8.92 -2.51 -5.04
N ILE A 26 7.67 -2.83 -5.37
CA ILE A 26 7.25 -4.23 -5.60
C ILE A 26 6.99 -4.42 -7.09
N ASP A 27 7.80 -5.28 -7.68
CA ASP A 27 7.74 -5.63 -9.10
C ASP A 27 7.21 -7.06 -9.27
N LEU A 28 6.13 -7.20 -10.03
CA LEU A 28 5.59 -8.49 -10.43
C LEU A 28 6.61 -9.38 -11.11
N TYR A 29 7.46 -8.80 -11.95
CA TYR A 29 8.41 -9.60 -12.73
C TYR A 29 9.39 -10.30 -11.80
N ASN A 30 9.83 -9.62 -10.74
CA ASN A 30 10.69 -10.23 -9.73
C ASN A 30 9.94 -11.28 -8.91
N LEU A 31 8.69 -11.01 -8.50
CA LEU A 31 7.89 -11.96 -7.72
C LEU A 31 7.48 -13.21 -8.53
N LYS A 32 7.28 -13.07 -9.84
CA LYS A 32 6.96 -14.19 -10.76
C LYS A 32 8.12 -15.17 -10.95
N ASN A 33 9.34 -14.82 -10.55
CA ASN A 33 10.47 -15.75 -10.65
C ASN A 33 10.42 -16.83 -9.55
N ASN A 34 9.62 -16.62 -8.51
CA ASN A 34 9.49 -17.51 -7.35
C ASN A 34 8.07 -18.07 -7.25
N LEU A 35 7.59 -18.72 -8.30
CA LEU A 35 6.25 -19.29 -8.31
C LEU A 35 6.23 -20.64 -7.59
N THR A 36 5.20 -20.83 -6.77
CA THR A 36 4.83 -22.12 -6.20
C THR A 36 3.52 -22.60 -6.83
N TYR A 37 3.02 -23.74 -6.37
CA TYR A 37 1.79 -24.33 -6.89
C TYR A 37 0.89 -24.78 -5.76
N ILE A 38 -0.40 -24.55 -5.95
CA ILE A 38 -1.47 -25.05 -5.09
C ILE A 38 -2.41 -25.94 -5.89
N ASN A 39 -3.11 -26.82 -5.19
CA ASN A 39 -4.14 -27.65 -5.80
C ASN A 39 -5.52 -27.08 -5.45
N ILE A 40 -6.25 -26.60 -6.45
CA ILE A 40 -7.63 -26.14 -6.30
C ILE A 40 -8.51 -26.99 -7.21
N GLY A 41 -9.47 -27.71 -6.64
CA GLY A 41 -10.42 -28.54 -7.40
C GLY A 41 -9.73 -29.60 -8.27
N GLY A 42 -8.65 -30.21 -7.78
CA GLY A 42 -7.86 -31.20 -8.52
C GLY A 42 -6.95 -30.62 -9.60
N ARG A 43 -6.87 -29.29 -9.74
CA ARG A 43 -5.99 -28.62 -10.70
C ARG A 43 -4.84 -27.92 -10.00
N LYS A 44 -3.65 -28.14 -10.53
CA LYS A 44 -2.43 -27.45 -10.12
C LYS A 44 -2.44 -26.03 -10.70
N ILE A 45 -2.50 -25.02 -9.84
CA ILE A 45 -2.53 -23.60 -10.18
C ILE A 45 -1.27 -22.94 -9.64
N SER A 46 -0.63 -22.12 -10.47
CA SER A 46 0.54 -21.36 -10.07
C SER A 46 0.14 -20.16 -9.21
N GLN A 47 0.92 -19.90 -8.16
CA GLN A 47 0.80 -18.73 -7.31
C GLN A 47 2.19 -18.23 -6.90
N LEU A 48 2.27 -17.04 -6.29
CA LEU A 48 3.50 -16.55 -5.68
C LEU A 48 3.99 -17.53 -4.58
N SER A 49 5.28 -17.48 -4.24
CA SER A 49 5.76 -18.08 -3.00
C SER A 49 5.04 -17.46 -1.80
N ASN A 50 5.00 -18.16 -0.67
CA ASN A 50 4.31 -17.66 0.51
C ASN A 50 4.94 -16.37 1.03
N GLU A 51 6.27 -16.25 0.98
CA GLU A 51 6.99 -15.03 1.36
C GLU A 51 6.68 -13.86 0.42
N ASP A 52 6.65 -14.11 -0.89
CA ASP A 52 6.34 -13.09 -1.89
C ASP A 52 4.87 -12.65 -1.81
N MET A 53 3.95 -13.59 -1.54
CA MET A 53 2.54 -13.30 -1.30
C MET A 53 2.37 -12.46 -0.03
N PHE A 54 3.07 -12.79 1.06
CA PHE A 54 3.04 -12.00 2.29
C PHE A 54 3.52 -10.56 2.07
N LEU A 55 4.65 -10.37 1.37
CA LEU A 55 5.15 -9.03 1.02
C LEU A 55 4.17 -8.28 0.10
N PHE A 56 3.51 -9.00 -0.81
CA PHE A 56 2.46 -8.42 -1.63
C PHE A 56 1.26 -7.95 -0.79
N LEU A 57 0.81 -8.72 0.21
CA LEU A 57 -0.27 -8.32 1.11
C LEU A 57 0.13 -7.10 1.97
N CYS A 58 1.37 -7.06 2.48
CA CYS A 58 1.93 -5.89 3.16
C CYS A 58 1.82 -4.62 2.29
N PHE A 59 2.14 -4.77 1.00
CA PHE A 59 2.00 -3.71 0.01
C PHE A 59 0.54 -3.35 -0.27
N HIS A 60 -0.33 -4.35 -0.38
CA HIS A 60 -1.74 -4.17 -0.69
C HIS A 60 -2.45 -3.34 0.38
N GLY A 61 -2.23 -3.63 1.66
CA GLY A 61 -2.77 -2.80 2.74
C GLY A 61 -2.14 -1.40 2.77
N SER A 62 -0.82 -1.32 2.56
CA SER A 62 -0.06 -0.06 2.62
C SER A 62 -0.42 0.94 1.53
N LYS A 63 -0.68 0.50 0.30
CA LYS A 63 -1.12 1.38 -0.81
C LYS A 63 -2.53 1.97 -0.58
N HIS A 64 -3.25 1.43 0.39
CA HIS A 64 -4.57 1.86 0.85
C HIS A 64 -4.54 2.41 2.29
N CYS A 65 -3.35 2.70 2.82
CA CYS A 65 -3.14 3.27 4.16
C CYS A 65 -3.79 2.47 5.29
N TRP A 66 -4.06 1.17 5.08
CA TRP A 66 -4.70 0.30 6.07
C TRP A 66 -6.04 0.80 6.63
N GLN A 67 -6.77 1.63 5.86
CA GLN A 67 -8.09 2.18 6.23
C GLN A 67 -9.23 1.15 6.36
N SER A 68 -8.99 -0.13 6.08
CA SER A 68 -10.01 -1.18 6.15
C SER A 68 -9.45 -2.40 6.88
N LEU A 69 -10.19 -2.87 7.88
CA LEU A 69 -9.87 -4.08 8.63
C LEU A 69 -9.70 -5.31 7.75
N ARG A 70 -10.41 -5.37 6.60
CA ARG A 70 -10.30 -6.51 5.68
C ARG A 70 -8.85 -6.80 5.32
N TRP A 71 -8.05 -5.77 5.02
CA TRP A 71 -6.65 -5.99 4.64
C TRP A 71 -5.80 -6.53 5.80
N ILE A 72 -6.14 -6.16 7.03
CA ILE A 72 -5.45 -6.64 8.24
C ILE A 72 -5.85 -8.10 8.49
N CYS A 73 -7.14 -8.43 8.34
CA CYS A 73 -7.64 -9.80 8.39
C CYS A 73 -7.00 -10.69 7.32
N ASP A 74 -6.90 -10.22 6.07
CA ASP A 74 -6.28 -10.97 4.97
C ASP A 74 -4.84 -11.38 5.35
N VAL A 75 -4.06 -10.49 5.97
CA VAL A 75 -2.69 -10.80 6.40
C VAL A 75 -2.68 -11.71 7.63
N ALA A 76 -3.50 -11.45 8.63
CA ALA A 76 -3.56 -12.25 9.86
C ALA A 76 -3.93 -13.71 9.57
N GLU A 77 -4.94 -13.93 8.73
CA GLU A 77 -5.33 -15.25 8.26
C GLU A 77 -4.22 -15.88 7.41
N PHE A 78 -3.54 -15.10 6.57
CA PHE A 78 -2.43 -15.60 5.78
C PHE A 78 -1.26 -16.09 6.64
N ILE A 79 -0.87 -15.35 7.68
CA ILE A 79 0.19 -15.75 8.61
C ILE A 79 -0.20 -17.06 9.32
N GLN A 80 -1.43 -17.13 9.84
CA GLN A 80 -1.91 -18.32 10.57
C GLN A 80 -2.00 -19.56 9.68
N ALA A 81 -2.41 -19.40 8.41
CA ALA A 81 -2.46 -20.48 7.43
C ALA A 81 -1.06 -20.97 6.99
N HIS A 82 -0.01 -20.18 7.21
CA HIS A 82 1.36 -20.47 6.78
C HIS A 82 2.35 -20.36 7.96
N PRO A 83 2.30 -21.26 8.95
CA PRO A 83 3.16 -21.18 10.14
C PRO A 83 4.67 -21.34 9.82
N ASN A 84 4.99 -21.87 8.64
CA ASN A 84 6.35 -22.11 8.17
C ASN A 84 6.90 -20.98 7.28
N LEU A 85 6.35 -19.76 7.36
CA LEU A 85 6.90 -18.60 6.65
C LEU A 85 8.38 -18.41 7.00
N ASP A 86 9.23 -18.26 5.98
CA ASP A 86 10.63 -17.91 6.18
C ASP A 86 10.77 -16.41 6.47
N TRP A 87 10.69 -16.07 7.75
CA TRP A 87 10.79 -14.68 8.21
C TRP A 87 12.13 -14.03 7.91
N GLN A 88 13.22 -14.79 7.90
CA GLN A 88 14.54 -14.26 7.56
C GLN A 88 14.60 -13.86 6.08
N LYS A 89 14.05 -14.69 5.20
CA LYS A 89 13.91 -14.37 3.77
C LYS A 89 13.01 -13.16 3.55
N ILE A 90 11.86 -13.08 4.24
CA ILE A 90 10.95 -11.93 4.18
C ILE A 90 11.66 -10.64 4.59
N GLU A 91 12.40 -10.64 5.70
CA GLU A 91 13.16 -9.47 6.18
C GLU A 91 14.26 -9.06 5.19
N THR A 92 14.96 -10.04 4.61
CA THR A 92 16.00 -9.80 3.60
C THR A 92 15.41 -9.16 2.35
N GLN A 93 14.34 -9.75 1.80
CA GLN A 93 13.63 -9.22 0.64
C GLN A 93 13.07 -7.81 0.92
N ALA A 94 12.42 -7.60 2.07
CA ALA A 94 11.92 -6.28 2.44
C ALA A 94 13.05 -5.23 2.54
N THR A 95 14.26 -5.65 2.90
CA THR A 95 15.44 -4.79 2.94
C THR A 95 15.96 -4.45 1.55
N GLU A 96 16.11 -5.43 0.67
CA GLU A 96 16.51 -5.23 -0.72
C GLU A 96 15.53 -4.33 -1.48
N LEU A 97 14.23 -4.52 -1.23
CA LEU A 97 13.18 -3.70 -1.81
C LEU A 97 13.08 -2.32 -1.15
N LYS A 98 13.73 -2.04 -0.02
CA LYS A 98 13.55 -0.79 0.75
C LYS A 98 12.08 -0.58 1.16
N SER A 99 11.49 -1.62 1.75
CA SER A 99 10.09 -1.65 2.19
C SER A 99 9.94 -2.16 3.63
N GLN A 100 10.96 -1.96 4.48
CA GLN A 100 10.95 -2.44 5.85
C GLN A 100 9.87 -1.74 6.69
N THR A 101 9.65 -0.44 6.52
CA THR A 101 8.61 0.28 7.31
C THR A 101 7.22 -0.31 7.04
N MET A 102 6.95 -0.69 5.80
CA MET A 102 5.71 -1.37 5.42
C MET A 102 5.59 -2.75 6.09
N LEU A 103 6.65 -3.56 6.07
CA LEU A 103 6.69 -4.86 6.74
C LEU A 103 6.39 -4.72 8.23
N TRP A 104 7.15 -3.89 8.94
CA TRP A 104 7.00 -3.72 10.38
C TRP A 104 5.67 -3.11 10.78
N LEU A 105 5.15 -2.16 9.99
CA LEU A 105 3.81 -1.61 10.18
C LEU A 105 2.79 -2.75 10.13
N THR A 106 2.86 -3.60 9.11
CA THR A 106 1.93 -4.72 8.94
C THR A 106 1.94 -5.64 10.17
N LEU A 107 3.14 -5.96 10.68
CA LEU A 107 3.29 -6.80 11.88
C LEU A 107 2.71 -6.15 13.13
N PHE A 108 2.88 -4.84 13.33
CA PHE A 108 2.19 -4.11 14.40
C PHE A 108 0.67 -4.24 14.27
N LEU A 109 0.12 -3.99 13.08
CA LEU A 109 -1.33 -4.02 12.88
C LEU A 109 -1.95 -5.38 13.18
N VAL A 110 -1.37 -6.47 12.68
CA VAL A 110 -1.92 -7.83 12.87
C VAL A 110 -1.69 -8.35 14.30
N SER A 111 -0.58 -7.96 14.93
CA SER A 111 -0.29 -8.28 16.33
C SER A 111 -1.26 -7.56 17.25
N ASP A 112 -1.38 -6.24 17.14
CA ASP A 112 -2.09 -5.42 18.12
C ASP A 112 -3.62 -5.49 17.96
N LEU A 113 -4.13 -5.58 16.73
CA LEU A 113 -5.58 -5.56 16.48
C LEU A 113 -6.22 -6.94 16.44
N LEU A 114 -5.46 -7.98 16.03
CA LEU A 114 -5.99 -9.33 15.83
C LEU A 114 -5.26 -10.39 16.66
N ALA A 115 -4.32 -10.01 17.51
CA ALA A 115 -3.53 -10.92 18.34
C ALA A 115 -2.88 -12.06 17.53
N THR A 116 -2.48 -11.76 16.28
CA THR A 116 -1.89 -12.75 15.37
C THR A 116 -0.59 -13.28 15.99
N PRO A 117 -0.42 -14.61 16.14
CA PRO A 117 0.78 -15.16 16.74
C PRO A 117 1.99 -14.92 15.84
N LEU A 118 2.99 -14.21 16.38
CA LEU A 118 4.27 -13.95 15.71
C LEU A 118 5.42 -14.61 16.48
N PRO A 119 6.49 -15.07 15.80
CA PRO A 119 7.69 -15.53 16.48
C PRO A 119 8.28 -14.48 17.43
N ASN A 120 8.79 -14.92 18.58
CA ASN A 120 9.37 -14.05 19.61
C ASN A 120 10.49 -13.13 19.08
N ASP A 121 11.30 -13.60 18.13
CA ASP A 121 12.33 -12.78 17.49
C ASP A 121 11.75 -11.55 16.77
N LEU A 122 10.61 -11.70 16.08
CA LEU A 122 9.94 -10.57 15.44
C LEU A 122 9.38 -9.60 16.48
N LEU A 123 8.76 -10.10 17.55
CA LEU A 123 8.23 -9.28 18.64
C LEU A 123 9.32 -8.44 19.30
N LEU A 124 10.52 -9.00 19.50
CA LEU A 124 11.68 -8.27 20.02
C LEU A 124 12.15 -7.21 19.02
N LYS A 125 12.31 -7.56 17.74
CA LYS A 125 12.73 -6.61 16.70
C LYS A 125 11.76 -5.43 16.55
N MET A 126 10.46 -5.68 16.67
CA MET A 126 9.40 -4.65 16.57
C MET A 126 9.62 -3.49 17.54
N GLN A 127 10.15 -3.73 18.74
CA GLN A 127 10.37 -2.70 19.76
C GLN A 127 11.27 -1.54 19.28
N THR A 128 12.14 -1.79 18.30
CA THR A 128 13.06 -0.79 17.74
C THR A 128 12.51 -0.07 16.51
N LYS A 129 11.32 -0.43 16.03
CA LYS A 129 10.77 0.05 14.74
C LYS A 129 9.86 1.26 14.91
N HIS A 130 10.39 2.32 15.50
CA HIS A 130 9.64 3.53 15.86
C HIS A 130 8.83 4.14 14.71
N ARG A 131 9.40 4.22 13.50
CA ARG A 131 8.72 4.79 12.33
C ARG A 131 7.45 4.00 11.96
N ALA A 132 7.55 2.67 11.96
CA ALA A 132 6.43 1.79 11.69
C ALA A 132 5.37 1.87 12.80
N TYR A 133 5.81 1.91 14.06
CA TYR A 133 4.93 2.08 15.21
C TYR A 133 4.11 3.38 15.14
N LEU A 134 4.73 4.52 14.79
CA LEU A 134 4.01 5.79 14.64
C LEU A 134 2.95 5.75 13.52
N LEU A 135 3.21 5.01 12.45
CA LEU A 135 2.21 4.79 11.40
C LEU A 135 1.08 3.88 11.89
N ALA A 136 1.41 2.84 12.67
CA ALA A 136 0.42 1.92 13.24
C ALA A 136 -0.52 2.67 14.18
N GLN A 137 0.02 3.51 15.07
CA GLN A 137 -0.76 4.40 15.95
C GLN A 137 -1.75 5.26 15.16
N LYS A 138 -1.35 5.78 13.99
CA LYS A 138 -2.25 6.57 13.14
C LYS A 138 -3.38 5.73 12.54
N VAL A 139 -3.12 4.48 12.22
CA VAL A 139 -4.16 3.54 11.77
C VAL A 139 -5.11 3.22 12.94
N TYR A 140 -4.58 2.93 14.14
CA TYR A 140 -5.40 2.63 15.32
C TYR A 140 -6.39 3.74 15.66
N GLU A 141 -5.94 4.99 15.57
CA GLU A 141 -6.76 6.19 15.81
C GLU A 141 -7.95 6.29 14.83
N LEU A 142 -7.73 5.93 13.56
CA LEU A 142 -8.64 6.26 12.46
C LEU A 142 -9.50 5.10 11.99
N ILE A 143 -9.02 3.85 12.05
CA ILE A 143 -9.65 2.70 11.40
C ILE A 143 -11.10 2.42 11.85
N PHE A 144 -11.45 2.81 13.08
CA PHE A 144 -12.80 2.67 13.65
C PHE A 144 -13.60 3.98 13.72
N SER A 145 -12.97 5.12 13.43
CA SER A 145 -13.58 6.43 13.66
C SER A 145 -13.96 7.13 12.37
N ARG A 146 -13.02 7.27 11.43
CA ARG A 146 -13.25 7.93 10.14
C ARG A 146 -12.21 7.53 9.11
N ASN A 147 -12.55 7.73 7.84
CA ASN A 147 -11.56 7.63 6.77
C ASN A 147 -10.50 8.73 6.89
N PHE A 148 -9.30 8.44 6.38
CA PHE A 148 -8.26 9.44 6.26
C PHE A 148 -8.71 10.53 5.29
N THR A 149 -8.30 11.76 5.58
CA THR A 149 -8.35 12.82 4.58
C THR A 149 -7.31 12.56 3.49
N GLN A 150 -7.51 13.15 2.32
CA GLN A 150 -6.57 13.01 1.21
C GLN A 150 -5.15 13.52 1.57
N GLY A 151 -5.03 14.54 2.43
CA GLY A 151 -3.75 15.02 2.91
C GLY A 151 -3.07 14.05 3.88
N GLU A 152 -3.83 13.44 4.79
CA GLU A 152 -3.34 12.39 5.68
C GLU A 152 -2.86 11.17 4.88
N ASP A 153 -3.56 10.79 3.81
CA ASP A 153 -3.12 9.72 2.90
C ASP A 153 -1.77 10.05 2.25
N TYR A 154 -1.58 11.28 1.76
CA TYR A 154 -0.31 11.65 1.15
C TYR A 154 0.83 11.66 2.16
N LEU A 155 0.60 12.15 3.38
CA LEU A 155 1.58 12.12 4.44
C LEU A 155 1.89 10.69 4.86
N PHE A 156 0.89 9.82 4.94
CA PHE A 156 1.05 8.41 5.26
C PHE A 156 1.93 7.71 4.21
N ILE A 157 1.61 7.87 2.93
CA ILE A 157 2.39 7.28 1.83
C ILE A 157 3.83 7.84 1.82
N PHE A 158 4.03 9.15 2.03
CA PHE A 158 5.37 9.70 2.14
C PHE A 158 6.16 9.11 3.32
N ARG A 159 5.49 8.92 4.46
CA ARG A 159 6.08 8.37 5.68
C ARG A 159 6.27 6.87 5.66
N ILE A 160 5.54 6.10 4.85
CA ILE A 160 5.78 4.65 4.72
C ILE A 160 6.90 4.33 3.72
N THR A 161 7.17 5.21 2.74
CA THR A 161 8.23 5.01 1.75
C THR A 161 9.62 5.18 2.36
N ASP A 162 10.45 4.12 2.37
CA ASP A 162 11.76 4.16 3.01
C ASP A 162 12.82 4.92 2.23
N SER A 163 12.86 4.75 0.91
CA SER A 163 13.92 5.31 0.07
C SER A 163 13.69 6.78 -0.30
N TRP A 164 14.77 7.57 -0.34
CA TRP A 164 14.73 8.95 -0.84
C TRP A 164 14.31 9.04 -2.31
N GLN A 165 14.75 8.07 -3.12
CA GLN A 165 14.33 7.92 -4.53
C GLN A 165 12.81 7.70 -4.61
N GLY A 166 12.26 6.80 -3.79
CA GLY A 166 10.82 6.55 -3.70
C GLY A 166 10.05 7.79 -3.24
N LYS A 167 10.54 8.51 -2.23
CA LYS A 167 9.94 9.78 -1.76
C LYS A 167 9.92 10.83 -2.87
N TYR A 168 11.02 11.00 -3.59
CA TYR A 168 11.09 11.90 -4.74
C TYR A 168 10.10 11.50 -5.84
N LEU A 169 10.04 10.22 -6.20
CA LEU A 169 9.11 9.69 -7.19
C LEU A 169 7.65 9.83 -6.75
N PHE A 170 7.36 9.66 -5.46
CA PHE A 170 6.04 9.91 -4.88
C PHE A 170 5.67 11.38 -4.99
N VAL A 171 6.51 12.31 -4.55
CA VAL A 171 6.22 13.76 -4.57
C VAL A 171 6.06 14.26 -6.01
N THR A 172 6.93 13.86 -6.92
CA THR A 172 6.82 14.24 -8.34
C THR A 172 5.55 13.66 -8.97
N SER A 173 5.23 12.39 -8.71
CA SER A 173 3.97 11.78 -9.16
C SER A 173 2.75 12.50 -8.57
N LEU A 174 2.81 12.86 -7.30
CA LEU A 174 1.76 13.58 -6.57
C LEU A 174 1.53 14.96 -7.15
N LEU A 175 2.58 15.70 -7.52
CA LEU A 175 2.46 17.06 -8.03
C LEU A 175 2.06 17.09 -9.50
N PHE A 176 2.66 16.24 -10.33
CA PHE A 176 2.56 16.40 -11.78
C PHE A 176 1.65 15.39 -12.46
N THR A 177 1.08 14.39 -11.78
CA THR A 177 0.19 13.44 -12.44
C THR A 177 -1.27 13.85 -12.31
N PRO A 178 -1.94 14.34 -13.38
CA PRO A 178 -3.34 14.78 -13.29
C PRO A 178 -4.27 13.62 -12.88
N THR A 179 -5.35 13.96 -12.18
CA THR A 179 -6.47 13.08 -11.83
C THR A 179 -7.74 13.55 -12.52
N GLY A 180 -8.81 12.75 -12.41
CA GLY A 180 -10.13 13.17 -12.88
C GLY A 180 -10.64 14.45 -12.21
N LYS A 181 -10.10 14.87 -11.05
CA LYS A 181 -10.46 16.13 -10.40
C LYS A 181 -10.08 17.34 -11.26
N GLU A 182 -8.91 17.34 -11.90
CA GLU A 182 -8.48 18.43 -12.76
C GLU A 182 -9.37 18.57 -14.00
N TRP A 183 -9.82 17.46 -14.58
CA TRP A 183 -10.72 17.46 -15.73
C TRP A 183 -12.13 17.98 -15.39
N LYS A 184 -12.57 17.79 -14.14
CA LYS A 184 -13.82 18.34 -13.64
C LYS A 184 -13.73 19.84 -13.36
N PHE A 185 -12.54 20.34 -13.03
CA PHE A 185 -12.34 21.74 -12.67
C PHE A 185 -12.29 22.66 -13.90
N PHE A 186 -11.60 22.24 -14.96
CA PHE A 186 -11.56 22.94 -16.25
C PHE A 186 -11.51 21.92 -17.39
N LYS A 187 -12.31 22.12 -18.44
CA LYS A 187 -12.18 21.38 -19.71
C LYS A 187 -11.27 22.15 -20.65
N LEU A 188 -10.05 21.68 -20.84
CA LEU A 188 -9.11 22.24 -21.80
C LEU A 188 -9.32 21.63 -23.19
N PRO A 189 -9.09 22.38 -24.28
CA PRO A 189 -8.97 21.82 -25.63
C PRO A 189 -7.91 20.72 -25.66
N ASN A 190 -8.06 19.74 -26.56
CA ASN A 190 -7.14 18.60 -26.66
C ASN A 190 -5.67 19.02 -26.82
N SER A 191 -5.41 20.13 -27.51
CA SER A 191 -4.06 20.71 -27.72
C SER A 191 -3.41 21.26 -26.43
N LEU A 192 -4.20 21.55 -25.39
CA LEU A 192 -3.73 22.13 -24.13
C LEU A 192 -3.74 21.12 -22.96
N THR A 193 -3.94 19.83 -23.24
CA THR A 193 -3.97 18.78 -22.22
C THR A 193 -2.68 18.68 -21.40
N PHE A 194 -1.54 19.08 -21.95
CA PHE A 194 -0.27 19.16 -21.21
C PHE A 194 -0.29 20.15 -20.04
N LEU A 195 -1.17 21.17 -20.07
CA LEU A 195 -1.29 22.14 -18.98
C LEU A 195 -1.86 21.51 -17.70
N TYR A 196 -2.58 20.38 -17.79
CA TYR A 196 -3.09 19.68 -16.60
C TYR A 196 -1.98 19.22 -15.65
N TYR A 197 -0.76 18.97 -16.17
CA TYR A 197 0.40 18.63 -15.36
C TYR A 197 0.83 19.81 -14.47
N PHE A 198 0.67 21.04 -14.95
CA PHE A 198 1.04 22.27 -14.24
C PHE A 198 -0.11 22.86 -13.41
N ILE A 199 -1.36 22.59 -13.76
CA ILE A 199 -2.54 23.06 -13.00
C ILE A 199 -2.62 22.37 -11.64
N ARG A 200 -2.19 21.12 -11.55
CA ARG A 200 -2.33 20.31 -10.35
C ARG A 200 -1.57 20.86 -9.12
N PRO A 201 -0.29 21.27 -9.20
CA PRO A 201 0.38 21.93 -8.08
C PRO A 201 -0.39 23.15 -7.56
N PHE A 202 -0.88 24.04 -8.44
CA PHE A 202 -1.69 25.20 -8.04
C PHE A 202 -2.99 24.79 -7.35
N ARG A 203 -3.66 23.74 -7.86
CA ARG A 203 -4.89 23.21 -7.25
C ARG A 203 -4.62 22.67 -5.85
N LEU A 204 -3.56 21.88 -5.67
CA LEU A 204 -3.16 21.33 -4.37
C LEU A 204 -2.80 22.46 -3.39
N ILE A 205 -2.02 23.45 -3.82
CA ILE A 205 -1.70 24.64 -3.01
C ILE A 205 -2.98 25.34 -2.55
N LYS A 206 -3.93 25.60 -3.45
CA LYS A 206 -5.22 26.23 -3.11
C LYS A 206 -6.06 25.37 -2.17
N GLU A 207 -6.12 24.06 -2.39
CA GLU A 207 -6.92 23.12 -1.58
C GLU A 207 -6.40 23.03 -0.14
N TYR A 208 -5.08 22.93 0.04
CA TYR A 208 -4.49 22.70 1.37
C TYR A 208 -4.07 23.99 2.10
N LEU A 209 -3.68 25.06 1.42
CA LEU A 209 -3.44 26.38 2.04
C LEU A 209 -4.73 27.20 2.22
N GLY A 210 -5.75 26.97 1.39
CA GLY A 210 -7.06 27.60 1.55
C GLY A 210 -7.87 27.00 2.70
N ALA A 211 -7.73 25.69 2.94
CA ALA A 211 -8.41 25.00 4.04
C ALA A 211 -7.88 25.41 5.44
N SER A 212 -6.62 25.83 5.55
CA SER A 212 -6.06 26.35 6.80
C SER A 212 -6.63 27.72 7.21
N HIS A 213 -7.31 28.44 6.32
CA HIS A 213 -7.97 29.71 6.65
C HIS A 213 -9.43 29.59 7.10
N PHE A 214 -10.06 28.41 6.99
CA PHE A 214 -11.47 28.20 7.38
C PHE A 214 -11.67 27.26 8.59
N SER A 215 -10.59 26.79 9.23
CA SER A 215 -10.65 25.94 10.42
C SER A 215 -10.21 26.64 11.71
N VAL A 216 -10.61 27.91 11.87
CA VAL A 216 -10.61 28.59 13.17
C VAL A 216 -12.00 29.20 13.38
N LYS A 217 -12.86 28.44 14.06
CA LYS A 217 -13.96 28.94 14.89
C LYS A 217 -14.17 27.97 16.03
#